data_AF-A0A1D6EPL2-F1
#
_entry.id   AF-A0A1D6EPL2-F1
#
_cell.length_a   1.000
_cell.length_b   1.000
_cell.length_c   1.000
_cell.angle_alpha   90.00
_cell.angle_beta   90.00
_cell.angle_gamma   90.00
#
_symmetry.space_group_name_H-M   'P 1'
#
loop_
_entity.id
_entity.type
_entity.pdbx_description
1 polymer ?
#
loop_
_entity_poly.entity_id
_entity_poly.type
_entity_poly.pdbx_seq_one_letter_code
_entity_poly.pdbx_strand_id
1 'polypeptide(L)'
;MASLTLPPAPPNPRQDAIDLHKAFKGFGCDSTTVINILTHRDSVQRGLIQQEYRAMYHEELSHRISSELSGNHKKAMSLWILDPAGRDATVLREALNGDTMDLRAATEIICSRTPSQLQIMKQTYYARFGTYLEHDIAHHTSGDHQKLLLAYMGIPRYEGPEVDPTIVTHDAKDLYKAGEKRLGTDEKIFIRVFTERSWAHLASVSSAYHHMYDRKLEKVIKSETSGNFEFALLTILRCAENPAKYFAKV
;
A
#
# COMPACT_ATOMS: atom_id res chain seq x y z
N MET A 1 15.96 0.87 -3.72
CA MET A 1 15.10 -0.32 -3.66
C MET A 1 15.99 -1.54 -3.58
N ALA A 2 15.89 -2.33 -2.51
CA ALA A 2 16.60 -3.61 -2.46
C ALA A 2 15.95 -4.54 -3.49
N SER A 3 16.65 -4.85 -4.58
CA SER A 3 16.20 -5.88 -5.51
C SER A 3 16.21 -7.21 -4.77
N LEU A 4 15.03 -7.79 -4.56
CA LEU A 4 14.88 -9.14 -4.02
C LEU A 4 15.62 -10.09 -4.96
N THR A 5 16.82 -10.51 -4.58
CA THR A 5 17.61 -11.44 -5.38
C THR A 5 17.21 -12.84 -4.93
N LEU A 6 16.29 -13.46 -5.65
CA LEU A 6 15.85 -14.82 -5.36
C LEU A 6 16.92 -15.83 -5.80
N PRO A 7 17.22 -16.86 -4.99
CA PRO A 7 18.12 -17.92 -5.41
C PRO A 7 17.54 -18.67 -6.62
N PRO A 8 18.39 -19.13 -7.57
CA PRO A 8 17.96 -19.75 -8.83
C PRO A 8 17.25 -21.10 -8.66
N ALA A 9 17.43 -21.77 -7.52
CA ALA A 9 16.61 -22.90 -7.10
C ALA A 9 15.96 -22.57 -5.75
N PRO A 10 14.66 -22.82 -5.56
CA PRO A 10 14.00 -22.60 -4.28
C PRO A 10 14.61 -23.56 -3.25
N PRO A 11 15.32 -23.06 -2.22
CA PRO A 11 15.82 -23.91 -1.16
C PRO A 11 14.66 -24.53 -0.38
N ASN A 12 14.89 -25.71 0.19
CA ASN A 12 13.85 -26.51 0.83
C ASN A 12 13.27 -25.76 2.06
N PRO A 13 11.96 -25.46 2.10
CA PRO A 13 11.34 -24.74 3.23
C PRO A 13 11.55 -25.42 4.59
N ARG A 14 11.64 -26.75 4.62
CA ARG A 14 11.94 -27.52 5.83
C ARG A 14 13.36 -27.27 6.32
N GLN A 15 14.32 -27.19 5.42
CA GLN A 15 15.72 -26.91 5.78
C GLN A 15 15.85 -25.48 6.31
N ASP A 16 15.19 -24.51 5.67
CA ASP A 16 15.12 -23.14 6.17
C ASP A 16 14.51 -23.07 7.58
N ALA A 17 13.44 -23.82 7.84
CA ALA A 17 12.83 -23.89 9.17
C ALA A 17 13.81 -24.45 10.23
N ILE A 18 14.57 -25.50 9.88
CA ILE A 18 15.60 -26.07 10.76
C ILE A 18 16.70 -25.05 11.07
N ASP A 19 17.19 -24.34 10.05
CA ASP A 19 18.30 -23.41 10.20
C ASP A 19 17.87 -22.14 10.93
N LEU A 20 16.63 -21.67 10.72
CA LEU A 20 16.02 -20.62 11.54
C LEU A 20 15.92 -21.06 13.00
N HIS A 21 15.42 -22.27 13.28
CA HIS A 21 15.33 -22.75 14.66
C HIS A 21 16.70 -22.83 15.35
N LYS A 22 17.74 -23.26 14.63
CA LYS A 22 19.12 -23.25 15.13
C LYS A 22 19.63 -21.83 15.37
N ALA A 23 19.36 -20.90 14.46
CA ALA A 23 19.77 -19.50 14.58
C ALA A 23 19.17 -18.83 15.82
N PHE A 24 17.99 -19.28 16.23
CA PHE A 24 17.34 -18.85 17.45
C PHE A 24 17.87 -19.55 18.72
N LYS A 25 18.53 -20.70 18.62
CA LYS A 25 18.90 -21.50 19.80
C LYS A 25 20.19 -20.98 20.45
N GLY A 26 20.15 -20.78 21.78
CA GLY A 26 21.33 -20.45 22.59
C GLY A 26 21.21 -19.11 23.30
N PHE A 27 22.33 -18.57 23.78
CA PHE A 27 22.37 -17.23 24.36
C PHE A 27 22.53 -16.21 23.22
N GLY A 28 21.47 -15.47 22.92
CA GLY A 28 21.39 -14.56 21.79
C GLY A 28 20.79 -15.20 20.53
N CYS A 29 20.71 -14.41 19.46
CA CYS A 29 20.10 -14.79 18.18
C CYS A 29 21.08 -14.54 17.03
N ASP A 30 21.33 -15.55 16.20
CA ASP A 30 22.08 -15.40 14.95
C ASP A 30 21.23 -14.64 13.92
N SER A 31 21.19 -13.33 14.10
CA SER A 31 20.44 -12.39 13.27
C SER A 31 20.90 -12.42 11.81
N THR A 32 22.17 -12.76 11.55
CA THR A 32 22.73 -12.83 10.21
C THR A 32 22.08 -13.97 9.42
N THR A 33 21.96 -15.15 10.03
CA THR A 33 21.29 -16.30 9.42
C THR A 33 19.80 -16.01 9.18
N VAL A 34 19.11 -15.41 10.16
CA VAL A 34 17.70 -15.02 10.03
C VAL A 34 17.49 -14.05 8.86
N ILE A 35 18.31 -13.01 8.77
CA ILE A 35 18.26 -12.02 7.68
C ILE A 35 18.53 -12.71 6.34
N ASN A 36 19.62 -13.49 6.23
CA ASN A 36 20.02 -14.12 4.98
C ASN A 36 18.95 -15.08 4.44
N ILE A 37 18.31 -15.86 5.32
CA ILE A 37 17.20 -16.72 4.91
C ILE A 37 16.02 -15.85 4.49
N LEU A 38 15.44 -15.07 5.40
CA LEU A 38 14.14 -14.42 5.15
C LEU A 38 14.19 -13.39 4.02
N THR A 39 15.29 -12.63 3.89
CA THR A 39 15.42 -11.58 2.85
C THR A 39 15.68 -12.12 1.45
N HIS A 40 16.02 -13.42 1.31
CA HIS A 40 16.22 -14.08 0.03
C HIS A 40 15.13 -15.11 -0.27
N ARG A 41 13.92 -14.89 0.27
CA ARG A 41 12.72 -15.69 -0.02
C ARG A 41 11.59 -14.77 -0.42
N ASP A 42 10.77 -15.18 -1.38
CA ASP A 42 9.53 -14.47 -1.69
C ASP A 42 8.44 -14.74 -0.62
N SER A 43 7.28 -14.09 -0.74
CA SER A 43 6.19 -14.25 0.22
C SER A 43 5.60 -15.66 0.26
N VAL A 44 5.60 -16.37 -0.88
CA VAL A 44 5.08 -17.75 -0.96
C VAL A 44 6.02 -18.68 -0.22
N GLN A 45 7.32 -18.58 -0.49
CA GLN A 45 8.37 -19.33 0.19
C GLN A 45 8.37 -19.06 1.70
N ARG A 46 8.25 -17.80 2.13
CA ARG A 46 8.13 -17.48 3.57
C ARG A 46 6.86 -18.06 4.20
N GLY A 47 5.76 -18.15 3.45
CA GLY A 47 4.56 -18.86 3.88
C GLY A 47 4.81 -20.35 4.12
N LEU A 48 5.49 -21.03 3.19
CA LEU A 48 5.86 -22.45 3.34
C LEU A 48 6.83 -22.69 4.50
N ILE A 49 7.81 -21.81 4.71
CA ILE A 49 8.73 -21.89 5.85
C ILE A 49 7.97 -21.79 7.17
N GLN A 50 7.00 -20.88 7.28
CA GLN A 50 6.16 -20.75 8.48
C GLN A 50 5.35 -22.03 8.74
N GLN A 51 4.80 -22.66 7.70
CA GLN A 51 4.07 -23.92 7.81
C GLN A 51 4.96 -25.06 8.31
N GLU A 52 6.14 -25.25 7.71
CA GLU A 52 7.10 -26.28 8.14
C GLU A 52 7.61 -26.01 9.57
N TYR A 53 7.93 -24.75 9.90
CA TYR A 53 8.37 -24.39 11.25
C TYR A 53 7.32 -24.73 12.30
N ARG A 54 6.04 -24.40 12.05
CA ARG A 54 4.93 -24.75 12.93
C ARG A 54 4.74 -26.27 13.04
N ALA A 55 4.85 -26.99 11.93
CA ALA A 55 4.69 -28.44 11.91
C ALA A 55 5.79 -29.16 12.71
N MET A 56 7.02 -28.67 12.65
CA MET A 56 8.18 -29.28 13.30
C MET A 56 8.33 -28.91 14.77
N TYR A 57 8.04 -27.65 15.12
CA TYR A 57 8.37 -27.09 16.44
C TYR A 57 7.14 -26.72 17.27
N HIS A 58 5.93 -26.85 16.71
CA HIS A 58 4.67 -26.50 17.36
C HIS A 58 4.62 -25.04 17.88
N GLU A 59 5.38 -24.16 17.24
CA GLU A 59 5.48 -22.73 17.55
C GLU A 59 5.35 -21.92 16.25
N GLU A 60 4.76 -20.73 16.33
CA GLU A 60 4.70 -19.80 15.19
C GLU A 60 6.07 -19.10 15.01
N LEU A 61 6.62 -19.15 13.79
CA LEU A 61 7.88 -18.47 13.47
C LEU A 61 7.81 -16.95 13.75
N SER A 62 6.64 -16.34 13.54
CA SER A 62 6.41 -14.92 13.84
C SER A 62 6.55 -14.59 15.33
N HIS A 63 6.11 -15.50 16.21
CA HIS A 63 6.32 -15.37 17.66
C HIS A 63 7.80 -15.38 17.99
N ARG A 64 8.55 -16.32 17.41
CA ARG A 64 9.98 -16.44 17.66
C ARG A 64 10.79 -15.24 17.16
N ILE A 65 10.48 -14.73 15.97
CA ILE A 65 11.08 -13.49 15.46
C ILE A 65 10.83 -12.34 16.44
N SER A 66 9.62 -12.26 17.00
CA SER A 66 9.23 -11.23 17.96
C SER A 66 9.93 -11.36 19.31
N SER A 67 10.21 -12.58 19.79
CA SER A 67 10.88 -12.80 21.08
C SER A 67 12.39 -12.55 21.01
N GLU A 68 13.03 -12.88 19.88
CA GLU A 68 14.48 -12.88 19.76
C GLU A 68 15.09 -11.60 19.22
N LEU A 69 14.34 -10.90 18.36
CA LEU A 69 14.81 -9.65 17.79
C LEU A 69 14.30 -8.49 18.63
N SER A 70 14.99 -7.35 18.55
CA SER A 70 14.60 -6.13 19.24
C SER A 70 14.65 -4.91 18.31
N GLY A 71 14.03 -3.81 18.75
CA GLY A 71 14.04 -2.52 18.05
C GLY A 71 13.59 -2.61 16.59
N ASN A 72 14.31 -1.89 15.72
CA ASN A 72 13.98 -1.79 14.30
C ASN A 72 14.14 -3.11 13.55
N HIS A 73 15.06 -3.98 13.99
CA HIS A 73 15.27 -5.29 13.37
C HIS A 73 14.03 -6.19 13.57
N LYS A 74 13.49 -6.22 14.79
CA LYS A 74 12.22 -6.89 15.08
C LYS A 74 11.10 -6.36 14.21
N LYS A 75 10.91 -5.03 14.16
CA LYS A 75 9.83 -4.42 13.36
C LYS A 75 9.95 -4.80 11.88
N ALA A 76 11.15 -4.71 11.31
CA ALA A 76 11.40 -5.05 9.92
C ALA A 76 11.10 -6.53 9.63
N MET A 77 11.62 -7.46 10.43
CA MET A 77 11.42 -8.90 10.21
C MET A 77 9.98 -9.35 10.45
N SER A 78 9.31 -8.79 11.48
CA SER A 78 7.90 -9.05 11.77
C SER A 78 6.97 -8.58 10.64
N LEU A 79 7.29 -7.47 9.97
CA LEU A 79 6.54 -7.05 8.78
C LEU A 79 6.92 -7.87 7.54
N TRP A 80 8.19 -8.24 7.42
CA TRP A 80 8.70 -8.95 6.25
C TRP A 80 8.16 -10.37 6.13
N ILE A 81 8.02 -11.08 7.25
CA ILE A 81 7.52 -12.47 7.27
C ILE A 81 6.06 -12.60 6.79
N LEU A 82 5.30 -11.51 6.88
CA LEU A 82 3.92 -11.45 6.39
C LEU A 82 3.88 -11.49 4.86
N ASP A 83 2.79 -12.02 4.33
CA ASP A 83 2.40 -11.81 2.93
C ASP A 83 2.07 -10.33 2.68
N PRO A 84 2.02 -9.87 1.42
CA PRO A 84 1.79 -8.46 1.10
C PRO A 84 0.51 -7.88 1.74
N ALA A 85 -0.61 -8.61 1.70
CA ALA A 85 -1.87 -8.12 2.26
C ALA A 85 -1.85 -8.12 3.79
N GLY A 86 -1.25 -9.14 4.41
CA GLY A 86 -1.03 -9.18 5.86
C GLY A 86 -0.15 -8.03 6.37
N ARG A 87 0.87 -7.67 5.59
CA ARG A 87 1.75 -6.53 5.89
C ARG A 87 1.00 -5.21 5.79
N ASP A 88 0.31 -4.97 4.68
CA ASP A 88 -0.48 -3.74 4.49
C ASP A 88 -1.52 -3.59 5.60
N ALA A 89 -2.23 -4.66 5.94
CA ALA A 89 -3.21 -4.65 7.03
C ALA A 89 -2.57 -4.31 8.38
N THR A 90 -1.39 -4.86 8.68
CA THR A 90 -0.67 -4.55 9.93
C THR A 90 -0.26 -3.10 10.00
N VAL A 91 0.33 -2.56 8.92
CA VAL A 91 0.77 -1.17 8.88
C VAL A 91 -0.42 -0.22 8.94
N LEU A 92 -1.54 -0.54 8.27
CA LEU A 92 -2.77 0.24 8.36
C LEU A 92 -3.34 0.28 9.78
N ARG A 93 -3.33 -0.87 10.48
CA ARG A 93 -3.83 -0.94 11.85
C ARG A 93 -2.97 -0.06 12.78
N GLU A 94 -1.65 -0.14 12.66
CA GLU A 94 -0.72 0.71 13.42
C GLU A 94 -0.89 2.19 13.05
N ALA A 95 -1.02 2.51 11.77
CA ALA A 95 -1.17 3.89 11.31
C ALA A 95 -2.47 4.56 11.77
N LEU A 96 -3.57 3.80 11.87
CA LEU A 96 -4.88 4.30 12.27
C LEU A 96 -5.13 4.25 13.79
N ASN A 97 -4.63 3.20 14.46
CA ASN A 97 -4.95 2.90 15.86
C ASN A 97 -3.71 2.85 16.79
N GLY A 98 -2.51 3.15 16.29
CA GLY A 98 -1.29 3.18 17.09
C GLY A 98 -1.21 4.40 18.01
N ASP A 99 -0.24 4.38 18.93
CA ASP A 99 -0.02 5.46 19.91
C ASP A 99 0.20 6.84 19.25
N THR A 100 0.79 6.84 18.05
CA THR A 100 0.91 8.02 17.19
C THR A 100 0.28 7.70 15.84
N MET A 101 -0.81 8.39 15.52
CA MET A 101 -1.51 8.21 14.25
C MET A 101 -0.63 8.69 13.09
N ASP A 102 -0.47 7.86 12.07
CA ASP A 102 0.23 8.18 10.83
C ASP A 102 -0.73 8.10 9.64
N LEU A 103 -1.57 9.13 9.51
CA LEU A 103 -2.55 9.19 8.43
C LEU A 103 -1.89 9.25 7.04
N ARG A 104 -0.62 9.65 6.94
CA ARG A 104 0.11 9.63 5.66
C ARG A 104 0.48 8.22 5.26
N ALA A 105 1.00 7.39 6.17
CA ALA A 105 1.25 5.98 5.89
C ALA A 105 -0.03 5.24 5.49
N ALA A 106 -1.14 5.48 6.21
CA ALA A 106 -2.42 4.89 5.86
C ALA A 106 -2.90 5.32 4.46
N THR A 107 -2.79 6.62 4.16
CA THR A 107 -3.16 7.17 2.85
C THR A 107 -2.29 6.60 1.74
N GLU A 108 -0.97 6.52 1.94
CA GLU A 108 -0.04 5.98 0.96
C GLU A 108 -0.40 4.54 0.60
N ILE A 109 -0.64 3.69 1.61
CA ILE A 109 -1.04 2.30 1.38
C ILE A 109 -2.35 2.25 0.60
N ILE A 110 -3.42 2.90 1.08
CA ILE A 110 -4.74 2.82 0.44
C ILE A 110 -4.69 3.34 -1.01
N CYS A 111 -4.08 4.51 -1.22
CA CYS A 111 -4.10 5.19 -2.52
C CYS A 111 -3.11 4.62 -3.54
N SER A 112 -2.20 3.73 -3.14
CA SER A 112 -1.23 3.09 -4.04
C SER A 112 -1.57 1.64 -4.39
N ARG A 113 -2.69 1.10 -3.90
CA ARG A 113 -3.13 -0.26 -4.21
C ARG A 113 -4.19 -0.28 -5.32
N THR A 114 -4.13 -1.35 -6.11
CA THR A 114 -5.13 -1.69 -7.11
C THR A 114 -6.43 -2.17 -6.44
N PRO A 115 -7.61 -2.04 -7.10
CA PRO A 115 -8.87 -2.62 -6.63
C PRO A 115 -8.76 -4.07 -6.12
N SER A 116 -8.09 -4.96 -6.86
CA SER A 116 -7.89 -6.36 -6.47
C SER A 116 -7.08 -6.49 -5.17
N GLN A 117 -6.01 -5.71 -5.03
CA GLN A 117 -5.22 -5.67 -3.81
C GLN A 117 -6.01 -5.10 -2.62
N LEU A 118 -6.79 -4.04 -2.83
CA LEU A 118 -7.65 -3.46 -1.79
C LEU A 118 -8.70 -4.45 -1.28
N GLN A 119 -9.29 -5.25 -2.18
CA GLN A 119 -10.25 -6.29 -1.79
C GLN A 119 -9.62 -7.35 -0.90
N ILE A 120 -8.45 -7.88 -1.29
CA ILE A 120 -7.71 -8.87 -0.48
C ILE A 120 -7.32 -8.26 0.86
N MET A 121 -6.76 -7.05 0.84
CA MET A 121 -6.34 -6.32 2.03
C MET A 121 -7.50 -6.11 3.02
N LYS A 122 -8.70 -5.75 2.55
CA LYS A 122 -9.91 -5.61 3.40
C LYS A 122 -10.28 -6.92 4.10
N GLN A 123 -10.26 -8.03 3.36
CA GLN A 123 -10.55 -9.35 3.91
C GLN A 123 -9.49 -9.75 4.96
N THR A 124 -8.22 -9.55 4.65
CA THR A 124 -7.10 -9.82 5.57
C THR A 124 -7.18 -8.94 6.81
N TYR A 125 -7.54 -7.67 6.68
CA TYR A 125 -7.70 -6.75 7.80
C TYR A 125 -8.77 -7.22 8.77
N TYR A 126 -9.96 -7.56 8.25
CA TYR A 126 -11.06 -8.09 9.06
C TYR A 126 -10.68 -9.41 9.73
N ALA A 127 -10.10 -10.36 8.98
CA ALA A 127 -9.68 -11.65 9.51
C ALA A 127 -8.66 -11.54 10.66
N ARG A 128 -7.80 -10.50 10.64
CA ARG A 128 -6.75 -10.32 11.66
C ARG A 128 -7.19 -9.49 12.86
N PHE A 129 -8.05 -8.49 12.67
CA PHE A 129 -8.37 -7.50 13.71
C PHE A 129 -9.83 -7.49 14.15
N GLY A 130 -10.70 -8.25 13.48
CA GLY A 130 -12.13 -8.34 13.81
C GLY A 130 -12.92 -7.04 13.58
N THR A 131 -12.33 -6.06 12.89
CA THR A 131 -12.98 -4.79 12.52
C THR A 131 -12.82 -4.54 11.02
N TYR A 132 -13.79 -3.85 10.43
CA TYR A 132 -13.72 -3.46 9.03
C TYR A 132 -12.79 -2.26 8.88
N LEU A 133 -11.90 -2.31 7.89
CA LEU A 133 -10.95 -1.22 7.61
C LEU A 133 -11.67 0.11 7.37
N GLU A 134 -12.84 0.06 6.72
CA GLU A 134 -13.73 1.20 6.49
C GLU A 134 -14.17 1.87 7.79
N HIS A 135 -14.47 1.09 8.84
CA HIS A 135 -14.90 1.63 10.11
C HIS A 135 -13.76 2.39 10.79
N ASP A 136 -12.56 1.80 10.81
CA ASP A 136 -11.39 2.46 11.37
C ASP A 136 -11.07 3.75 10.60
N ILE A 137 -11.13 3.74 9.26
CA ILE A 137 -10.95 4.96 8.45
C ILE A 137 -12.02 6.00 8.78
N ALA A 138 -13.29 5.62 8.85
CA ALA A 138 -14.38 6.54 9.16
C ALA A 138 -14.27 7.13 10.57
N HIS A 139 -13.67 6.40 11.52
CA HIS A 139 -13.46 6.86 12.89
C HIS A 139 -12.25 7.78 13.03
N HIS A 140 -11.19 7.53 12.26
CA HIS A 140 -9.88 8.18 12.44
C HIS A 140 -9.53 9.23 11.39
N THR A 141 -10.36 9.41 10.36
CA THR A 141 -10.17 10.45 9.35
C THR A 141 -11.39 11.38 9.32
N SER A 142 -11.30 12.50 8.58
CA SER A 142 -12.41 13.43 8.43
C SER A 142 -12.37 14.18 7.10
N GLY A 143 -13.42 14.96 6.82
CA GLY A 143 -13.51 15.84 5.65
C GLY A 143 -13.38 15.11 4.31
N ASP A 144 -12.79 15.78 3.33
CA ASP A 144 -12.66 15.23 1.97
C ASP A 144 -11.60 14.14 1.85
N HIS A 145 -10.65 14.10 2.79
CA HIS A 145 -9.72 12.98 2.93
C HIS A 145 -10.45 11.68 3.26
N GLN A 146 -11.33 11.68 4.27
CA GLN A 146 -12.16 10.52 4.60
C GLN A 146 -13.04 10.09 3.42
N LYS A 147 -13.73 11.06 2.80
CA LYS A 147 -14.62 10.78 1.65
C LYS A 147 -13.85 10.13 0.51
N LEU A 148 -12.65 10.63 0.20
CA LEU A 148 -11.79 10.08 -0.85
C LEU A 148 -11.36 8.65 -0.52
N LEU A 149 -10.85 8.39 0.70
CA LEU A 149 -10.37 7.06 1.08
C LEU A 149 -11.50 6.02 1.02
N LEU A 150 -12.67 6.34 1.59
CA LEU A 150 -13.82 5.44 1.59
C LEU A 150 -14.32 5.16 0.17
N ALA A 151 -14.40 6.19 -0.69
CA ALA A 151 -14.77 6.01 -2.09
C ALA A 151 -13.72 5.20 -2.87
N TYR A 152 -12.43 5.47 -2.67
CA TYR A 152 -11.35 4.76 -3.36
C TYR A 152 -11.32 3.26 -3.01
N MET A 153 -11.68 2.87 -1.79
CA MET A 153 -11.78 1.46 -1.41
C MET A 153 -13.09 0.77 -1.84
N GLY A 154 -14.16 1.55 -2.01
CA GLY A 154 -15.50 1.01 -2.31
C GLY A 154 -15.74 0.72 -3.79
N ILE A 155 -14.99 1.38 -4.69
CA ILE A 155 -15.28 1.36 -6.12
C ILE A 155 -14.39 0.34 -6.85
N PRO A 156 -14.97 -0.69 -7.50
CA PRO A 156 -14.22 -1.68 -8.28
C PRO A 156 -13.80 -1.08 -9.63
N ARG A 157 -12.72 -0.28 -9.63
CA ARG A 157 -12.19 0.33 -10.85
C ARG A 157 -11.69 -0.73 -11.83
N TYR A 158 -11.75 -0.41 -13.12
CA TYR A 158 -11.09 -1.20 -14.15
C TYR A 158 -9.56 -1.15 -13.99
N GLU A 159 -8.88 -2.28 -14.17
CA GLU A 159 -7.42 -2.40 -14.01
C GLU A 159 -6.67 -2.58 -15.34
N GLY A 160 -7.39 -2.65 -16.47
CA GLY A 160 -6.79 -2.82 -17.80
C GLY A 160 -6.34 -1.51 -18.45
N PRO A 161 -5.64 -1.61 -19.60
CA PRO A 161 -5.03 -0.47 -20.29
C PRO A 161 -6.00 0.34 -21.18
N GLU A 162 -7.21 -0.14 -21.41
CA GLU A 162 -8.19 0.46 -22.32
C GLU A 162 -8.71 1.79 -21.77
N VAL A 163 -8.76 2.79 -22.65
CA VAL A 163 -9.12 4.17 -22.32
C VAL A 163 -10.00 4.74 -23.42
N ASP A 164 -11.09 5.41 -23.03
CA ASP A 164 -11.93 6.17 -23.94
C ASP A 164 -11.45 7.64 -24.01
N PRO A 165 -10.90 8.10 -25.16
CA PRO A 165 -10.40 9.46 -25.31
C PRO A 165 -11.44 10.56 -25.11
N THR A 166 -12.72 10.25 -25.36
CA THR A 166 -13.81 11.23 -25.19
C THR A 166 -14.07 11.48 -23.71
N ILE A 167 -14.09 10.43 -22.90
CA ILE A 167 -14.24 10.51 -21.44
C ILE A 167 -13.00 11.15 -20.81
N VAL A 168 -11.79 10.84 -21.29
CA VAL A 168 -10.55 11.50 -20.85
C VAL A 168 -10.64 13.01 -21.04
N THR A 169 -11.04 13.45 -22.23
CA THR A 169 -11.19 14.87 -22.54
C THR A 169 -12.25 15.53 -21.66
N HIS A 170 -13.35 14.82 -21.39
CA HIS A 170 -14.40 15.29 -20.51
C HIS A 170 -13.91 15.48 -19.07
N ASP A 171 -13.28 14.46 -18.49
CA ASP A 171 -12.78 14.52 -17.11
C ASP A 171 -11.67 15.57 -16.95
N ALA A 172 -10.81 15.79 -17.95
CA ALA A 172 -9.83 16.88 -17.94
C ALA A 172 -10.50 18.26 -17.87
N LYS A 173 -11.57 18.46 -18.67
CA LYS A 173 -12.38 19.69 -18.62
C LYS A 173 -13.09 19.87 -17.30
N ASP A 174 -13.60 18.80 -16.71
CA ASP A 174 -14.27 18.83 -15.41
C ASP A 174 -13.30 19.22 -14.30
N LEU A 175 -12.10 18.62 -14.26
CA LEU A 175 -11.06 18.99 -13.30
C LEU A 175 -10.64 20.45 -13.43
N TYR A 176 -10.55 20.99 -14.65
CA TYR A 176 -10.24 22.39 -14.87
C TYR A 176 -11.34 23.31 -14.35
N LYS A 177 -12.61 22.99 -14.64
CA LYS A 177 -13.76 23.72 -14.11
C LYS A 177 -13.88 23.64 -12.59
N ALA A 178 -13.48 22.51 -12.01
CA ALA A 178 -13.53 22.22 -10.59
C ALA A 178 -12.39 22.86 -9.78
N GLY A 179 -11.27 23.23 -10.41
CA GLY A 179 -10.17 23.92 -9.76
C GLY A 179 -9.96 25.31 -10.37
N GLU A 180 -8.98 25.43 -11.25
CA GLU A 180 -8.47 26.71 -11.75
C GLU A 180 -9.49 27.67 -12.38
N LYS A 181 -10.63 27.18 -12.89
CA LYS A 181 -11.67 28.04 -13.49
C LYS A 181 -12.61 28.69 -12.47
N ARG A 182 -12.44 28.44 -11.17
CA ARG A 182 -13.33 28.97 -10.13
C ARG A 182 -12.52 29.46 -8.93
N LEU A 183 -13.19 30.17 -8.03
CA LEU A 183 -12.63 30.46 -6.71
C LEU A 183 -12.91 29.28 -5.78
N GLY A 184 -11.85 28.78 -5.15
CA GLY A 184 -11.87 27.55 -4.35
C GLY A 184 -11.94 26.29 -5.23
N THR A 185 -12.10 25.15 -4.59
CA THR A 185 -12.06 23.84 -5.27
C THR A 185 -13.41 23.14 -5.17
N ASP A 186 -13.78 22.37 -6.18
CA ASP A 186 -14.89 21.42 -6.12
C ASP A 186 -14.37 20.03 -5.79
N GLU A 187 -14.19 19.75 -4.50
CA GLU A 187 -13.59 18.50 -4.03
C GLU A 187 -14.39 17.27 -4.48
N LYS A 188 -15.71 17.41 -4.69
CA LYS A 188 -16.56 16.31 -5.16
C LYS A 188 -16.16 15.84 -6.55
N ILE A 189 -15.82 16.76 -7.46
CA ILE A 189 -15.37 16.40 -8.81
C ILE A 189 -14.00 15.74 -8.77
N PHE A 190 -13.07 16.26 -7.95
CA PHE A 190 -11.77 15.61 -7.74
C PHE A 190 -11.95 14.20 -7.17
N ILE A 191 -12.75 14.02 -6.12
CA ILE A 191 -13.02 12.70 -5.52
C ILE A 191 -13.62 11.76 -6.57
N ARG A 192 -14.64 12.19 -7.32
CA ARG A 192 -15.29 11.38 -8.35
C ARG A 192 -14.27 10.87 -9.37
N VAL A 193 -13.53 11.78 -10.00
CA VAL A 193 -12.58 11.42 -11.06
C VAL A 193 -11.47 10.51 -10.52
N PHE A 194 -10.94 10.80 -9.33
CA PHE A 194 -9.82 10.06 -8.76
C PHE A 194 -10.20 8.70 -8.14
N THR A 195 -11.48 8.47 -7.82
CA THR A 195 -11.92 7.22 -7.19
C THR A 195 -12.66 6.27 -8.14
N GLU A 196 -13.23 6.79 -9.24
CA GLU A 196 -13.99 6.01 -10.22
C GLU A 196 -13.19 5.58 -11.45
N ARG A 197 -12.08 6.26 -11.77
CA ARG A 197 -11.33 6.01 -13.02
C ARG A 197 -10.16 5.04 -12.81
N SER A 198 -9.87 4.25 -13.85
CA SER A 198 -8.68 3.39 -13.87
C SER A 198 -7.40 4.21 -13.82
N TRP A 199 -6.30 3.57 -13.45
CA TRP A 199 -4.98 4.21 -13.50
C TRP A 199 -4.57 4.61 -14.92
N ALA A 200 -4.82 3.74 -15.92
CA ALA A 200 -4.56 4.07 -17.32
C ALA A 200 -5.34 5.30 -17.79
N HIS A 201 -6.60 5.42 -17.37
CA HIS A 201 -7.44 6.58 -17.65
C HIS A 201 -6.92 7.84 -16.95
N LEU A 202 -6.59 7.78 -15.66
CA LEU A 202 -6.07 8.93 -14.91
C LEU A 202 -4.74 9.44 -15.46
N ALA A 203 -3.84 8.54 -15.87
CA ALA A 203 -2.60 8.93 -16.56
C ALA A 203 -2.90 9.66 -17.88
N SER A 204 -3.88 9.18 -18.64
CA SER A 204 -4.34 9.82 -19.88
C SER A 204 -4.98 11.18 -19.63
N VAL A 205 -5.76 11.33 -18.55
CA VAL A 205 -6.32 12.62 -18.10
C VAL A 205 -5.22 13.60 -17.73
N SER A 206 -4.16 13.16 -17.01
CA SER A 206 -3.00 14.01 -16.68
C SER A 206 -2.35 14.59 -17.95
N SER A 207 -2.13 13.73 -18.95
CA SER A 207 -1.55 14.13 -20.24
C SER A 207 -2.47 15.08 -21.03
N ALA A 208 -3.76 14.75 -21.12
CA ALA A 208 -4.74 15.59 -21.82
C ALA A 208 -4.89 16.96 -21.16
N TYR A 209 -4.92 17.02 -19.82
CA TYR A 209 -4.98 18.26 -19.07
C TYR A 209 -3.78 19.15 -19.39
N HIS A 210 -2.57 18.60 -19.39
CA HIS A 210 -1.37 19.35 -19.74
C HIS A 210 -1.42 19.90 -21.18
N HIS A 211 -1.88 19.10 -22.13
CA HIS A 211 -2.00 19.53 -23.52
C HIS A 211 -3.05 20.65 -23.70
N MET A 212 -4.15 20.59 -22.96
CA MET A 212 -5.27 21.54 -23.09
C MET A 212 -5.03 22.88 -22.39
N TYR A 213 -4.31 22.87 -21.26
CA TYR A 213 -4.21 24.02 -20.36
C TYR A 213 -2.77 24.46 -20.08
N ASP A 214 -1.79 23.82 -20.71
CA ASP A 214 -0.35 24.07 -20.54
C ASP A 214 0.12 24.04 -19.08
N ARG A 215 -0.56 23.25 -18.24
CA ARG A 215 -0.24 23.10 -16.82
C ARG A 215 -0.34 21.64 -16.40
N LYS A 216 0.62 21.19 -15.59
CA LYS A 216 0.62 19.81 -15.07
C LYS A 216 -0.47 19.65 -14.01
N LEU A 217 -1.28 18.61 -14.11
CA LEU A 217 -2.33 18.32 -13.13
C LEU A 217 -1.77 18.20 -11.69
N GLU A 218 -0.56 17.65 -11.52
CA GLU A 218 0.14 17.63 -10.23
C GLU A 218 0.30 19.03 -9.62
N LYS A 219 0.59 20.04 -10.45
CA LYS A 219 0.76 21.43 -9.99
C LYS A 219 -0.56 22.10 -9.66
N VAL A 220 -1.65 21.66 -10.26
CA VAL A 220 -3.00 22.12 -9.94
C VAL A 220 -3.44 21.56 -8.61
N ILE A 221 -3.30 20.24 -8.39
CA ILE A 221 -3.65 19.62 -7.11
C ILE A 221 -2.95 20.32 -5.93
N LYS A 222 -1.66 20.65 -6.07
CA LYS A 222 -0.87 21.36 -5.05
C LYS A 222 -1.29 22.82 -4.83
N SER A 223 -1.92 23.48 -5.79
CA SER A 223 -2.41 24.86 -5.59
C SER A 223 -3.85 24.90 -5.08
N GLU A 224 -4.65 23.90 -5.43
CA GLU A 224 -6.09 23.86 -5.16
C GLU A 224 -6.46 23.09 -3.89
N THR A 225 -5.59 22.21 -3.39
CA THR A 225 -5.88 21.35 -2.25
C THR A 225 -4.77 21.43 -1.21
N SER A 226 -5.00 20.86 -0.02
CA SER A 226 -3.99 20.82 1.03
C SER A 226 -4.10 19.58 1.93
N GLY A 227 -3.12 19.39 2.81
CA GLY A 227 -3.15 18.37 3.86
C GLY A 227 -3.19 16.94 3.33
N ASN A 228 -3.92 16.07 4.02
CA ASN A 228 -4.02 14.65 3.65
C ASN A 228 -4.87 14.42 2.38
N PHE A 229 -5.79 15.33 2.06
CA PHE A 229 -6.57 15.25 0.83
C PHE A 229 -5.68 15.48 -0.40
N GLU A 230 -4.84 16.52 -0.38
CA GLU A 230 -3.81 16.75 -1.42
C GLU A 230 -2.89 15.53 -1.53
N PHE A 231 -2.39 15.03 -0.40
CA PHE A 231 -1.48 13.89 -0.37
C PHE A 231 -2.09 12.63 -1.00
N ALA A 232 -3.38 12.37 -0.75
CA ALA A 232 -4.10 11.26 -1.34
C ALA A 232 -4.22 11.40 -2.87
N LEU A 233 -4.69 12.55 -3.36
CA LEU A 233 -4.81 12.83 -4.80
C LEU A 233 -3.47 12.70 -5.53
N LEU A 234 -2.40 13.24 -4.94
CA LEU A 234 -1.05 13.15 -5.48
C LEU A 234 -0.53 11.72 -5.51
N THR A 235 -0.82 10.93 -4.47
CA THR A 235 -0.43 9.51 -4.42
C THR A 235 -1.13 8.72 -5.52
N ILE A 236 -2.45 8.89 -5.67
CA ILE A 236 -3.22 8.25 -6.75
C ILE A 236 -2.67 8.64 -8.11
N LEU A 237 -2.47 9.94 -8.38
CA LEU A 237 -1.98 10.43 -9.68
C LEU A 237 -0.61 9.85 -10.02
N ARG A 238 0.33 9.89 -9.06
CA ARG A 238 1.70 9.42 -9.28
C ARG A 238 1.76 7.90 -9.45
N CYS A 239 0.94 7.16 -8.72
CA CYS A 239 0.82 5.71 -8.93
C CYS A 239 0.17 5.40 -10.28
N ALA A 240 -0.85 6.16 -10.69
CA ALA A 240 -1.46 6.00 -12.01
C ALA A 240 -0.46 6.24 -13.15
N GLU A 241 0.42 7.24 -13.01
CA GLU A 241 1.46 7.53 -14.00
C GLU A 241 2.59 6.49 -13.99
N ASN A 242 3.15 6.18 -12.80
CA ASN A 242 4.21 5.19 -12.65
C ASN A 242 4.42 4.80 -11.17
N PRO A 243 3.91 3.63 -10.71
CA PRO A 243 4.05 3.19 -9.32
C PRO A 243 5.51 3.00 -8.90
N ALA A 244 6.35 2.43 -9.78
CA ALA A 244 7.76 2.19 -9.47
C ALA A 244 8.52 3.51 -9.23
N LYS A 245 8.23 4.54 -10.03
CA LYS A 245 8.81 5.88 -9.88
C LYS A 245 8.29 6.58 -8.63
N TYR A 246 7.03 6.37 -8.24
CA TYR A 246 6.48 6.90 -6.99
C TYR A 246 7.30 6.40 -5.79
N PHE A 247 7.46 5.08 -5.67
CA PHE A 247 8.21 4.48 -4.55
C PHE A 247 9.74 4.63 -4.65
N ALA A 248 10.29 4.98 -5.82
CA ALA A 248 11.71 5.26 -5.98
C ALA A 248 12.11 6.69 -5.56
N LYS A 249 11.15 7.63 -5.47
CA LYS A 249 11.37 8.98 -4.95
C LYS A 249 11.41 8.93 -3.42
N VAL A 250 12.54 8.50 -2.88
CA VAL A 250 12.88 8.62 -1.46
C VAL A 250 13.71 9.89 -1.26
#